data_AF-A0AAU0P957-F1
#
_entry.id   AF-A0AAU0P957-F1
#
_cell.length_a   1.000
_cell.length_b   1.000
_cell.length_c   1.000
_cell.angle_alpha   90.00
_cell.angle_beta   90.00
_cell.angle_gamma   90.00
#
_symmetry.space_group_name_H-M   'P 1'
#
loop_
_entity.id
_entity.type
_entity.pdbx_description
1 polymer ?
#
loop_
_entity_poly.entity_id
_entity_poly.type
_entity_poly.pdbx_seq_one_letter_code
_entity_poly.pdbx_strand_id
1 'polypeptide(L)'
;MPYTGQNVSVVTLKKQSDVVVKKILSTTGIVTLPEDKEALEVGQVLITVDGGETFDVAAADGEPNAILCESITQTGEAEVLLIGVVREKYLDGYDNSHKEFLFANRIILK
;
A
#
# COMPACT_ATOMS: atom_id res chain seq x y z
N MET A 1 -26.71 4.98 31.53
CA MET A 1 -25.76 4.12 30.80
C MET A 1 -24.56 4.99 30.46
N PRO A 2 -23.37 4.76 31.02
CA PRO A 2 -22.21 5.58 30.69
C PRO A 2 -21.73 5.21 29.27
N TYR A 3 -21.80 6.17 28.35
CA TYR A 3 -21.13 6.09 27.06
C TYR A 3 -19.62 6.15 27.32
N THR A 4 -18.94 5.02 27.18
CA THR A 4 -17.48 4.97 27.13
C THR A 4 -17.03 5.69 25.86
N GLY A 5 -16.44 6.87 26.04
CA GLY A 5 -15.76 7.59 24.99
C GLY A 5 -14.74 6.65 24.34
N GLN A 6 -15.00 6.31 23.08
CA GLN A 6 -14.07 5.56 22.26
C GLN A 6 -12.82 6.43 22.16
N ASN A 7 -11.71 5.98 22.74
CA ASN A 7 -10.41 6.61 22.54
C ASN A 7 -10.12 6.58 21.05
N VAL A 8 -10.37 7.71 20.39
CA VAL A 8 -9.86 7.95 19.04
C VAL A 8 -8.37 8.13 19.26
N SER A 9 -7.63 7.02 19.21
CA SER A 9 -6.21 7.06 18.95
C SER A 9 -6.04 7.98 17.74
N VAL A 10 -5.23 9.00 17.90
CA VAL A 10 -4.85 9.90 16.82
C VAL A 10 -4.10 9.05 15.81
N VAL A 11 -4.85 8.35 14.95
CA VAL A 11 -4.32 7.65 13.81
C VAL A 11 -3.80 8.76 12.93
N THR A 12 -2.49 8.91 12.90
CA THR A 12 -1.84 9.77 11.92
C THR A 12 -2.06 9.08 10.57
N LEU A 13 -3.28 9.20 10.04
CA LEU A 13 -3.69 8.65 8.75
C LEU A 13 -2.82 9.36 7.72
N LYS A 14 -1.69 8.72 7.34
CA LYS A 14 -0.95 9.07 6.14
C LYS A 14 -1.99 9.09 5.02
N LYS A 15 -2.33 10.29 4.53
CA LYS A 15 -3.34 10.41 3.49
C LYS A 15 -2.73 9.89 2.20
N GLN A 16 -3.53 9.23 1.37
CA GLN A 16 -3.14 8.82 0.02
C GLN A 16 -2.47 9.96 -0.75
N SER A 17 -2.93 11.21 -0.58
CA SER A 17 -2.36 12.39 -1.23
C SER A 17 -0.92 12.76 -0.82
N ASP A 18 -0.46 12.31 0.36
CA ASP A 18 0.93 12.52 0.81
C ASP A 18 1.90 11.56 0.12
N VAL A 19 1.43 10.34 -0.14
CA VAL A 19 2.21 9.26 -0.75
C VAL A 19 2.10 9.28 -2.27
N VAL A 20 0.89 9.43 -2.80
CA VAL A 20 0.58 9.41 -4.23
C VAL A 20 0.54 10.85 -4.75
N VAL A 21 1.60 11.25 -5.44
CA VAL A 21 1.70 12.56 -6.12
C VAL A 21 0.75 12.63 -7.31
N LYS A 22 0.63 11.53 -8.06
CA LYS A 22 -0.24 11.45 -9.23
C LYS A 22 -0.82 10.05 -9.36
N LYS A 23 -2.12 9.94 -9.15
CA LYS A 23 -2.87 8.70 -9.38
C LYS A 23 -3.29 8.64 -10.84
N ILE A 24 -2.84 7.62 -11.58
CA ILE A 24 -3.23 7.42 -12.99
C ILE A 24 -4.18 6.23 -13.09
N LEU A 25 -3.82 5.10 -12.50
CA LEU A 25 -4.66 3.90 -12.43
C LEU A 25 -4.58 3.28 -11.04
N SER A 26 -5.74 3.10 -10.42
CA SER A 26 -5.91 2.26 -9.23
C SER A 26 -6.93 1.18 -9.52
N THR A 27 -6.80 0.07 -8.79
CA THR A 27 -7.81 -0.98 -8.74
C THR A 27 -8.13 -1.26 -7.28
N THR A 28 -9.30 -1.83 -7.04
CA THR A 28 -9.60 -2.48 -5.78
C THR A 28 -9.15 -3.93 -5.90
N GLY A 29 -8.42 -4.42 -4.90
CA GLY A 29 -7.97 -5.81 -4.84
C GLY A 29 -7.96 -6.31 -3.41
N ILE A 30 -7.88 -7.62 -3.23
CA ILE A 30 -7.81 -8.23 -1.91
C ILE A 30 -6.37 -8.11 -1.44
N VAL A 31 -6.14 -7.36 -0.35
CA VAL A 31 -4.81 -7.22 0.23
C VAL A 31 -4.70 -8.10 1.46
N THR A 32 -3.73 -9.00 1.45
CA THR A 32 -3.44 -9.91 2.56
C THR A 32 -2.61 -9.18 3.61
N LEU A 33 -3.08 -9.18 4.85
CA LEU A 33 -2.32 -8.71 5.99
C LEU A 33 -1.47 -9.88 6.53
N PRO A 34 -0.13 -9.81 6.50
CA PRO A 34 0.71 -10.83 7.11
C PRO A 34 0.52 -10.85 8.63
N GLU A 35 0.54 -12.04 9.24
CA GLU A 35 0.28 -12.22 10.68
C GLU A 35 1.27 -11.47 11.58
N ASP A 36 2.46 -11.13 11.06
CA ASP A 36 3.50 -10.35 11.74
C ASP A 36 3.25 -8.83 11.80
N LYS A 37 2.20 -8.31 11.14
CA LYS A 37 1.86 -6.88 11.15
C LYS A 37 0.44 -6.65 11.67
N GLU A 38 0.29 -5.72 12.63
CA GLU A 38 -1.04 -5.31 13.13
C GLU A 38 -1.84 -4.47 12.12
N ALA A 39 -1.14 -3.78 11.21
CA ALA A 39 -1.73 -2.97 10.16
C ALA A 39 -0.75 -2.79 8.99
N LEU A 40 -1.29 -2.56 7.79
CA LEU A 40 -0.53 -2.04 6.66
C LEU A 40 -0.84 -0.56 6.47
N GLU A 41 0.21 0.26 6.35
CA GLU A 41 0.07 1.69 6.14
C GLU A 41 -0.03 2.05 4.65
N VAL A 42 -0.63 3.21 4.38
CA VAL A 42 -0.63 3.80 3.03
C VAL A 42 0.81 3.99 2.55
N GLY A 43 1.10 3.52 1.33
CA GLY A 43 2.44 3.48 0.77
C GLY A 43 3.16 2.14 0.92
N GLN A 44 2.52 1.12 1.50
CA GLN A 44 3.06 -0.24 1.46
C GLN A 44 3.26 -0.69 0.02
N VAL A 45 4.46 -1.19 -0.29
CA VAL A 45 4.75 -1.83 -1.56
C VAL A 45 4.14 -3.23 -1.57
N LEU A 46 3.35 -3.52 -2.60
CA LEU A 46 2.60 -4.75 -2.76
C LEU A 46 2.99 -5.48 -4.06
N ILE A 47 2.80 -6.79 -4.05
CA ILE A 47 2.96 -7.68 -5.20
C ILE A 47 1.66 -8.43 -5.44
N THR A 48 1.21 -8.51 -6.69
CA THR A 48 0.09 -9.40 -7.02
C THR A 48 0.54 -10.85 -7.09
N VAL A 49 -0.24 -11.74 -6.50
CA VAL A 49 0.00 -13.19 -6.56
C VAL A 49 -0.94 -13.91 -7.53
N ASP A 50 -2.06 -13.28 -7.89
CA ASP A 50 -3.11 -13.84 -8.77
C ASP A 50 -3.47 -12.90 -9.93
N GLY A 51 -2.46 -12.27 -10.56
CA GLY A 51 -2.67 -11.48 -11.78
C GLY A 51 -3.55 -10.22 -11.62
N GLY A 52 -3.74 -9.74 -10.38
CA GLY A 52 -4.47 -8.52 -10.06
C GLY A 52 -5.65 -8.69 -9.11
N GLU A 53 -6.00 -9.93 -8.72
CA GLU A 53 -7.09 -10.18 -7.76
C GLU A 53 -6.62 -10.06 -6.31
N THR A 54 -5.49 -10.68 -5.98
CA THR A 54 -4.89 -10.70 -4.64
C THR A 54 -3.54 -10.00 -4.63
N PHE A 55 -3.26 -9.27 -3.55
CA PHE A 55 -2.04 -8.51 -3.31
C PHE A 55 -1.44 -8.85 -1.95
N ASP A 56 -0.17 -9.19 -1.95
CA ASP A 56 0.63 -9.45 -0.76
C ASP A 56 1.68 -8.37 -0.56
N VAL A 57 2.25 -8.30 0.65
CA VAL A 57 3.39 -7.43 0.92
C VAL A 57 4.58 -7.90 0.10
N ALA A 58 5.19 -6.98 -0.67
CA ALA A 58 6.37 -7.31 -1.44
C ALA A 58 7.55 -7.64 -0.53
N ALA A 59 8.11 -8.84 -0.68
CA ALA A 59 9.38 -9.22 -0.09
C ALA A 59 10.54 -8.48 -0.80
N ALA A 60 11.72 -8.42 -0.18
CA ALA A 60 12.89 -7.69 -0.70
C ALA A 60 13.40 -8.16 -2.08
N ASP A 61 13.17 -9.43 -2.42
CA ASP A 61 13.50 -10.02 -3.72
C ASP A 61 12.27 -10.11 -4.66
N GLY A 62 11.17 -9.45 -4.29
CA GLY A 62 9.91 -9.49 -5.03
C GLY A 62 9.91 -8.57 -6.25
N GLU A 63 8.96 -8.82 -7.14
CA GLU A 63 8.66 -7.96 -8.30
C GLU A 63 7.41 -7.12 -8.02
N PRO A 64 7.49 -6.06 -7.20
CA PRO A 64 6.31 -5.31 -6.82
C PRO A 64 5.71 -4.57 -8.00
N ASN A 65 4.38 -4.57 -8.00
CA ASN A 65 3.59 -4.02 -9.08
C ASN A 65 2.43 -3.15 -8.60
N ALA A 66 2.27 -3.00 -7.28
CA ALA A 66 1.21 -2.21 -6.70
C ALA A 66 1.66 -1.47 -5.44
N ILE A 67 0.95 -0.39 -5.10
CA ILE A 67 1.16 0.36 -3.87
C ILE A 67 -0.16 0.54 -3.14
N LEU A 68 -0.18 0.24 -1.85
CA LEU A 68 -1.37 0.38 -1.02
C LEU A 68 -1.78 1.85 -0.87
N CYS A 69 -3.02 2.16 -1.24
CA CYS A 69 -3.57 3.52 -1.14
C CYS A 69 -4.35 3.78 0.15
N GLU A 70 -4.78 2.72 0.84
CA GLU A 70 -5.60 2.79 2.04
C GLU A 70 -5.00 1.91 3.13
N SER A 71 -4.96 2.41 4.37
CA SER A 71 -4.45 1.62 5.48
C SER A 71 -5.46 0.53 5.85
N ILE A 72 -5.00 -0.71 6.01
CA ILE A 72 -5.84 -1.83 6.43
C ILE A 72 -5.34 -2.43 7.73
N THR A 73 -6.28 -2.87 8.57
CA THR A 73 -6.01 -3.56 9.85
C THR A 73 -6.41 -5.04 9.81
N GLN A 74 -6.99 -5.49 8.70
CA GLN A 74 -7.42 -6.85 8.45
C GLN A 74 -7.33 -7.15 6.96
N THR A 75 -7.11 -8.41 6.60
CA THR A 75 -7.19 -8.87 5.21
C THR A 75 -8.56 -8.53 4.62
N GLY A 76 -8.58 -7.92 3.46
CA GLY A 76 -9.82 -7.49 2.81
C GLY A 76 -9.58 -6.71 1.53
N GLU A 77 -10.67 -6.23 0.94
CA GLU A 77 -10.61 -5.37 -0.24
C GLU A 77 -10.06 -3.99 0.14
N ALA A 78 -9.02 -3.57 -0.57
CA ALA A 78 -8.42 -2.24 -0.40
C ALA A 78 -8.07 -1.64 -1.76
N GLU A 79 -8.02 -0.32 -1.83
CA GLU A 79 -7.53 0.34 -3.02
C GLU A 79 -6.01 0.22 -3.13
N VAL A 80 -5.55 -0.23 -4.31
CA VAL A 80 -4.13 -0.31 -4.66
C VAL A 80 -3.85 0.48 -5.94
N LEU A 81 -2.72 1.17 -5.97
CA LEU A 81 -2.23 1.91 -7.12
C LEU A 81 -1.43 0.97 -8.01
N LEU A 82 -1.85 0.85 -9.27
CA LEU A 82 -1.11 0.11 -10.29
C LEU A 82 -0.22 1.02 -11.13
N ILE A 83 -0.66 2.26 -11.38
CA ILE A 83 0.08 3.22 -12.21
C ILE A 83 -0.01 4.62 -11.58
N GLY A 84 1.12 5.28 -11.42
CA GLY A 84 1.13 6.63 -10.90
C GLY A 84 2.50 7.19 -10.59
N VAL A 85 2.52 8.30 -9.88
CA VAL A 85 3.72 8.90 -9.29
C VAL A 85 3.55 8.86 -7.78
N VAL A 86 4.52 8.28 -7.09
CA VAL A 86 4.54 8.15 -5.63
C VAL A 86 5.82 8.75 -5.06
N ARG A 87 5.78 9.14 -3.80
CA ARG A 87 6.95 9.66 -3.09
C ARG A 87 7.72 8.54 -2.44
N GLU A 88 8.98 8.36 -2.84
CA GLU A 88 9.84 7.28 -2.33
C GLU A 88 9.98 7.32 -0.80
N LYS A 89 10.02 8.54 -0.24
CA LYS A 89 10.14 8.80 1.21
C LYS A 89 9.01 8.20 2.06
N TYR A 90 7.84 7.96 1.49
CA TYR A 90 6.67 7.48 2.22
C TYR A 90 6.33 6.01 1.91
N LEU A 91 7.18 5.32 1.16
CA LEU A 91 6.97 3.91 0.86
C LEU A 91 7.48 3.02 1.98
N ASP A 92 6.66 2.07 2.38
CA ASP A 92 6.99 1.05 3.38
C ASP A 92 7.32 -0.26 2.67
N GLY A 93 8.42 -0.91 3.07
CA GLY A 93 8.93 -2.12 2.39
C GLY A 93 9.57 -1.85 1.02
N TYR A 94 9.91 -0.61 0.70
CA TYR A 94 10.66 -0.28 -0.51
C TYR A 94 12.15 -0.62 -0.35
N ASP A 95 12.69 -1.37 -1.31
CA ASP A 95 14.12 -1.60 -1.50
C ASP A 95 14.57 -1.05 -2.86
N ASN A 96 15.85 -0.73 -3.03
CA ASN A 96 16.36 -0.23 -4.31
C ASN A 96 16.16 -1.24 -5.45
N SER A 97 16.15 -2.54 -5.14
CA SER A 97 15.90 -3.62 -6.10
C SER A 97 14.48 -3.55 -6.69
N HIS A 98 13.52 -2.98 -5.96
CA HIS A 98 12.13 -2.80 -6.40
C HIS A 98 11.94 -1.66 -7.40
N LYS A 99 12.92 -0.75 -7.52
CA LYS A 99 12.81 0.46 -8.33
C LYS A 99 12.55 0.16 -9.80
N GLU A 100 13.22 -0.85 -10.34
CA GLU A 100 13.07 -1.24 -11.75
C GLU A 100 11.68 -1.84 -12.02
N PHE A 101 11.17 -2.67 -11.10
CA PHE A 101 9.84 -3.29 -11.21
C PHE A 101 8.69 -2.29 -11.06
N LEU A 102 8.81 -1.37 -10.10
CA LEU A 102 7.85 -0.27 -9.94
C LEU A 102 7.85 0.62 -11.20
N PHE A 103 9.02 0.95 -11.71
CA PHE A 103 9.12 1.75 -12.93
C PHE A 103 8.59 1.02 -14.18
N ALA A 104 8.80 -0.29 -14.29
CA ALA A 104 8.23 -1.14 -15.34
C ALA A 104 6.69 -1.12 -15.31
N ASN A 105 6.12 -1.13 -14.10
CA ASN A 105 4.68 -0.96 -13.86
C ASN A 105 4.20 0.51 -13.97
N ARG A 106 5.03 1.41 -14.51
CA ARG A 106 4.72 2.84 -14.67
C ARG A 106 4.42 3.56 -13.35
N ILE A 107 4.94 3.01 -12.25
CA ILE A 107 4.95 3.64 -10.93
C ILE A 107 6.27 4.42 -10.80
N ILE A 108 6.18 5.73 -10.91
CA ILE A 108 7.35 6.63 -10.89
C ILE A 108 7.58 7.10 -9.46
N LEU A 109 8.80 6.88 -8.97
CA LEU A 109 9.27 7.32 -7.65
C LEU A 109 9.83 8.74 -7.75
N LYS A 110 9.36 9.65 -6.90
CA LYS A 110 9.80 11.06 -6.84
C LYS A 110 10.22 11.49 -5.44
#